data_AF-A0A497H9R1-F1
#
_entry.id   AF-A0A497H9R1-F1
#
_cell.length_a   1.000
_cell.length_b   1.000
_cell.length_c   1.000
_cell.angle_alpha   90.00
_cell.angle_beta   90.00
_cell.angle_gamma   90.00
#
_symmetry.space_group_name_H-M   'P 1'
#
loop_
_entity.id
_entity.type
_entity.pdbx_description
1 polymer ?
#
loop_
_entity_poly.entity_id
_entity_poly.type
_entity_poly.pdbx_seq_one_letter_code
_entity_poly.pdbx_strand_id
1 'polypeptide(L)'
;SDFPNQINNSLGFPGIFRGTLDVFARTITDEMAIAAAEAIAATAEEKGLHEEYIVPTMMEWEVFINEAVAVAKKAIEQGVARRVLSKDELRAQAERMIRYARQETEILMREGHVKPPPAV
;
A
#
# COMPACT_ATOMS: atom_id res chain seq x y z
N SER A 1 -8.21 -15.49 1.88
CA SER A 1 -8.68 -16.07 0.61
C SER A 1 -8.42 -17.55 0.68
N ASP A 2 -9.35 -18.36 0.19
CA ASP A 2 -9.20 -19.81 0.18
C ASP A 2 -8.49 -20.30 -1.11
N PHE A 3 -8.18 -19.38 -2.04
CA PHE A 3 -7.56 -19.68 -3.33
C PHE A 3 -6.35 -18.76 -3.66
N PRO A 4 -5.36 -19.25 -4.44
CA PRO A 4 -4.25 -18.45 -4.97
C PRO A 4 -4.70 -17.27 -5.85
N ASN A 5 -3.77 -16.35 -6.13
CA ASN A 5 -3.95 -15.26 -7.11
C ASN A 5 -5.18 -14.37 -6.85
N GLN A 6 -5.39 -13.94 -5.59
CA GLN A 6 -6.54 -13.13 -5.22
C GLN A 6 -6.45 -11.70 -5.80
N ILE A 7 -6.99 -11.49 -7.01
CA ILE A 7 -7.12 -10.17 -7.62
C ILE A 7 -8.26 -9.42 -6.92
N ASN A 8 -7.90 -8.49 -6.02
CA ASN A 8 -8.86 -7.73 -5.26
C ASN A 8 -8.37 -6.30 -5.03
N ASN A 9 -9.29 -5.33 -5.00
CA ASN A 9 -8.98 -3.94 -4.73
C ASN A 9 -8.38 -3.69 -3.33
N SER A 10 -8.47 -4.65 -2.41
CA SER A 10 -7.77 -4.65 -1.12
C SER A 10 -6.26 -4.56 -1.24
N LEU A 11 -5.70 -4.92 -2.39
CA LEU A 11 -4.28 -4.72 -2.68
C LEU A 11 -3.97 -3.30 -3.15
N GLY A 12 -4.96 -2.53 -3.61
CA GLY A 12 -4.76 -1.24 -4.24
C GLY A 12 -5.22 -0.03 -3.44
N PHE A 13 -6.42 -0.07 -2.85
CA PHE A 13 -6.93 1.10 -2.14
C PHE A 13 -5.99 1.56 -0.99
N PRO A 14 -5.35 0.68 -0.19
CA PRO A 14 -4.51 1.14 0.91
C PRO A 14 -3.33 1.99 0.45
N GLY A 15 -2.58 1.56 -0.57
CA GLY A 15 -1.42 2.31 -1.06
C GLY A 15 -1.82 3.50 -1.91
N ILE A 16 -2.86 3.40 -2.75
CA ILE A 16 -3.40 4.56 -3.49
C ILE A 16 -3.78 5.69 -2.54
N PHE A 17 -4.55 5.40 -1.49
CA PHE A 17 -4.92 6.42 -0.51
C PHE A 17 -3.71 6.92 0.27
N ARG A 18 -2.80 6.04 0.71
CA ARG A 18 -1.61 6.45 1.46
C ARG A 18 -0.75 7.43 0.64
N GLY A 19 -0.47 7.11 -0.62
CA GLY A 19 0.30 7.96 -1.53
C GLY A 19 -0.38 9.30 -1.79
N THR A 20 -1.67 9.28 -2.11
CA THR A 20 -2.50 10.48 -2.33
C THR A 20 -2.48 11.41 -1.12
N LEU A 21 -2.66 10.85 0.08
CA LEU A 21 -2.69 11.58 1.33
C LEU A 21 -1.32 12.12 1.74
N ASP A 22 -0.24 11.39 1.46
CA ASP A 22 1.12 11.79 1.85
C ASP A 22 1.60 13.07 1.19
N VAL A 23 1.16 13.31 -0.06
CA VAL A 23 1.50 14.50 -0.88
C VAL A 23 0.35 15.50 -0.99
N PHE A 24 -0.73 15.29 -0.24
CA PHE A 24 -1.94 16.11 -0.27
C PHE A 24 -2.47 16.32 -1.70
N ALA A 25 -2.50 15.27 -2.53
CA ALA A 25 -3.04 15.36 -3.88
C ALA A 25 -4.50 15.83 -3.87
N ARG A 26 -4.90 16.59 -4.89
CA ARG A 26 -6.26 17.16 -5.00
C ARG A 26 -7.28 16.13 -5.47
N THR A 27 -6.81 15.10 -6.16
CA THR A 27 -7.62 14.05 -6.77
C THR A 27 -6.77 12.79 -6.91
N ILE A 28 -7.42 11.68 -7.25
CA ILE A 28 -6.77 10.48 -7.78
C ILE A 28 -7.04 10.49 -9.28
N THR A 29 -5.98 10.43 -10.10
CA THR A 29 -6.08 10.37 -11.56
C THR A 29 -6.01 8.92 -12.04
N ASP A 30 -6.39 8.67 -13.28
CA ASP A 30 -6.26 7.34 -13.89
C ASP A 30 -4.78 6.93 -13.98
N GLU A 31 -3.86 7.87 -14.24
CA GLU A 31 -2.43 7.58 -14.27
C GLU A 31 -1.87 7.25 -12.88
N MET A 32 -2.44 7.82 -11.80
CA MET A 32 -2.11 7.41 -10.44
C MET A 32 -2.57 5.96 -10.17
N ALA A 33 -3.75 5.57 -10.65
CA ALA A 33 -4.23 4.19 -10.52
C ALA A 33 -3.39 3.19 -11.36
N ILE A 34 -2.95 3.61 -12.55
CA ILE A 34 -2.04 2.82 -13.39
C ILE A 34 -0.67 2.67 -12.69
N ALA A 35 -0.13 3.75 -12.13
CA ALA A 35 1.13 3.70 -11.38
C ALA A 35 1.05 2.78 -10.15
N ALA A 36 -0.11 2.72 -9.51
CA ALA A 36 -0.39 1.74 -8.45
C ALA A 36 -0.36 0.30 -8.97
N ALA A 37 -1.08 0.02 -10.07
CA ALA A 37 -1.11 -1.31 -10.68
C ALA A 37 0.29 -1.79 -11.11
N GLU A 38 1.10 -0.91 -11.71
CA GLU A 38 2.50 -1.19 -12.06
C GLU A 38 3.34 -1.52 -10.83
N ALA A 39 3.17 -0.78 -9.72
CA ALA A 39 3.89 -1.03 -8.47
C ALA A 39 3.51 -2.38 -7.82
N ILE A 40 2.23 -2.76 -7.88
CA ILE A 40 1.76 -4.07 -7.40
C ILE A 40 2.37 -5.19 -8.25
N ALA A 41 2.33 -5.07 -9.58
CA ALA A 41 2.89 -6.05 -10.49
C ALA A 41 4.41 -6.21 -10.30
N ALA A 42 5.15 -5.10 -10.23
CA ALA A 42 6.59 -5.12 -9.97
C ALA A 42 6.93 -5.77 -8.62
N THR A 43 6.12 -5.53 -7.58
CA THR A 43 6.32 -6.17 -6.27
C THR A 43 6.16 -7.69 -6.33
N ALA A 44 5.20 -8.20 -7.11
CA ALA A 44 5.07 -9.64 -7.33
C ALA A 44 6.26 -10.19 -8.14
N GLU A 45 6.68 -9.48 -9.18
CA GLU A 45 7.79 -9.89 -10.04
C GLU A 45 9.11 -9.98 -9.26
N GLU A 46 9.41 -8.99 -8.42
CA GLU A 46 10.60 -8.98 -7.55
C GLU A 46 10.64 -10.17 -6.58
N LYS A 47 9.48 -10.72 -6.22
CA LYS A 47 9.36 -11.88 -5.33
C LYS A 47 9.37 -13.23 -6.06
N GLY A 48 9.33 -13.22 -7.39
CA GLY A 48 9.32 -14.40 -8.23
C GLY A 48 7.91 -14.89 -8.53
N LEU A 49 7.49 -14.71 -9.78
CA LEU A 49 6.19 -15.16 -10.26
C LEU A 49 6.15 -16.68 -10.42
N HIS A 50 5.00 -17.28 -10.10
CA HIS A 50 4.69 -18.66 -10.44
C HIS A 50 3.18 -18.84 -10.60
N GLU A 51 2.73 -20.03 -11.01
CA GLU A 51 1.33 -20.30 -11.39
C GLU A 51 0.31 -19.98 -10.27
N GLU A 52 0.73 -20.08 -9.01
CA GLU A 52 -0.08 -19.79 -7.81
C GLU A 52 0.25 -18.42 -7.17
N TYR A 53 1.16 -17.65 -7.77
CA TYR A 53 1.54 -16.32 -7.29
C TYR A 53 1.83 -15.38 -8.46
N ILE A 54 0.80 -14.66 -8.88
CA ILE A 54 0.87 -13.61 -9.91
C ILE A 54 0.63 -12.20 -9.34
N VAL A 55 0.25 -12.11 -8.08
CA VAL A 55 -0.07 -10.86 -7.37
C VAL A 55 0.32 -11.01 -5.89
N PRO A 56 0.79 -9.96 -5.21
CA PRO A 56 1.12 -10.07 -3.79
C PRO A 56 -0.13 -10.31 -2.95
N THR A 57 0.05 -10.91 -1.78
CA THR A 57 -1.01 -11.09 -0.80
C THR A 57 -1.16 -9.87 0.11
N MET A 58 -2.32 -9.72 0.77
CA MET A 58 -2.55 -8.63 1.73
C MET A 58 -1.61 -8.65 2.95
N MET A 59 -0.94 -9.78 3.20
CA MET A 59 0.03 -9.90 4.29
C MET A 59 1.40 -9.32 3.93
N GLU A 60 1.67 -9.13 2.64
CA GLU A 60 2.93 -8.62 2.09
C GLU A 60 2.89 -7.10 2.03
N TRP A 61 2.87 -6.50 3.21
CA TRP A 61 2.56 -5.09 3.42
C TRP A 61 3.54 -4.11 2.74
N GLU A 62 4.74 -4.54 2.36
CA GLU A 62 5.66 -3.82 1.49
C GLU A 62 5.03 -3.40 0.14
N VAL A 63 4.05 -4.13 -0.40
CA VAL A 63 3.33 -3.75 -1.61
C VAL A 63 2.66 -2.38 -1.45
N PHE A 64 2.08 -2.11 -0.28
CA PHE A 64 1.38 -0.85 -0.01
C PHE A 64 2.35 0.33 0.12
N ILE A 65 3.60 0.09 0.55
CA ILE A 65 4.64 1.12 0.56
C ILE A 65 5.06 1.44 -0.86
N ASN A 66 5.32 0.42 -1.68
CA ASN A 66 5.72 0.59 -3.07
C ASN A 66 4.64 1.31 -3.87
N GLU A 67 3.38 0.90 -3.71
CA GLU A 67 2.22 1.55 -4.30
C GLU A 67 2.08 3.02 -3.85
N ALA A 68 2.15 3.30 -2.55
CA ALA A 68 2.05 4.67 -2.03
C ALA A 68 3.12 5.59 -2.62
N VAL A 69 4.36 5.11 -2.74
CA VAL A 69 5.45 5.87 -3.35
C VAL A 69 5.19 6.12 -4.83
N ALA A 70 4.73 5.12 -5.58
CA ALA A 70 4.44 5.25 -7.02
C ALA A 70 3.31 6.27 -7.27
N VAL A 71 2.22 6.15 -6.51
CA VAL A 71 1.05 7.05 -6.59
C VAL A 71 1.42 8.47 -6.23
N ALA A 72 2.16 8.66 -5.14
CA ALA A 72 2.62 9.98 -4.70
C ALA A 72 3.55 10.64 -5.73
N LYS A 73 4.50 9.87 -6.30
CA LYS A 73 5.38 10.37 -7.36
C LYS A 73 4.58 10.79 -8.59
N LYS A 74 3.60 10.00 -9.02
CA LYS A 74 2.76 10.33 -10.18
C LYS A 74 1.92 11.57 -9.91
N ALA A 75 1.38 11.73 -8.71
CA ALA A 75 0.67 12.94 -8.30
C ALA A 75 1.54 14.21 -8.32
N ILE A 76 2.81 14.09 -7.91
CA ILE A 76 3.81 15.18 -7.99
C ILE A 76 4.11 15.52 -9.45
N GLU A 77 4.39 14.51 -10.28
CA GLU A 77 4.70 14.65 -11.70
C GLU A 77 3.56 15.35 -12.47
N GLN A 78 2.30 14.98 -12.19
CA GLN A 78 1.13 15.57 -12.83
C GLN A 78 0.73 16.94 -12.24
N GLY A 79 1.43 17.42 -11.20
CA GLY A 79 1.14 18.71 -10.57
C GLY A 79 -0.17 18.76 -9.77
N VAL A 80 -0.76 17.59 -9.46
CA VAL A 80 -1.98 17.50 -8.63
C VAL A 80 -1.66 17.40 -7.13
N ALA A 81 -0.40 17.12 -6.77
CA ALA A 81 0.12 17.19 -5.41
C ALA A 81 0.24 18.62 -4.89
N ARG A 82 0.02 18.82 -3.58
CA ARG A 82 0.25 20.11 -2.88
C ARG A 82 1.48 20.09 -1.99
N ARG A 83 2.08 18.91 -1.78
CA ARG A 83 3.32 18.72 -1.04
C ARG A 83 4.25 17.88 -1.90
N VAL A 84 5.45 18.40 -2.17
CA VAL A 84 6.48 17.71 -2.94
C VAL A 84 7.49 17.11 -1.98
N LEU A 85 7.75 15.81 -2.13
CA LEU A 85 8.68 15.04 -1.33
C LEU A 85 9.59 14.23 -2.25
N SER A 86 10.82 13.98 -1.81
CA SER A 86 11.73 13.04 -2.46
C SER A 86 11.21 11.59 -2.34
N LYS A 87 11.72 10.70 -3.20
CA LYS A 87 11.36 9.27 -3.16
C LYS A 87 11.62 8.65 -1.77
N ASP A 88 12.72 9.01 -1.13
CA ASP A 88 13.11 8.46 0.17
C ASP A 88 12.21 8.98 1.30
N GLU A 89 11.84 10.27 1.26
CA GLU A 89 10.88 10.84 2.20
C GLU A 89 9.49 10.22 2.05
N LEU A 90 9.03 9.99 0.81
CA LEU A 90 7.78 9.29 0.53
C LEU A 90 7.78 7.89 1.13
N ARG A 91 8.86 7.12 0.88
CA ARG A 91 8.99 5.76 1.40
C ARG A 91 9.00 5.75 2.92
N ALA A 92 9.82 6.60 3.55
CA ALA A 92 9.92 6.70 5.00
C ALA A 92 8.59 7.11 5.65
N GLN A 93 7.84 8.01 5.01
CA GLN A 93 6.53 8.43 5.50
C GLN A 93 5.49 7.30 5.41
N ALA A 94 5.37 6.64 4.25
CA ALA A 94 4.44 5.54 4.06
C ALA A 94 4.77 4.37 5.03
N GLU A 95 6.04 4.00 5.13
CA GLU A 95 6.50 2.94 6.02
C GLU A 95 6.20 3.26 7.49
N ARG A 96 6.50 4.49 7.94
CA ARG A 96 6.19 4.92 9.31
C ARG A 96 4.71 4.80 9.63
N MET A 97 3.84 5.27 8.73
CA MET A 97 2.39 5.24 8.94
C MET A 97 1.85 3.81 9.00
N ILE A 98 2.30 2.94 8.09
CA ILE A 98 1.84 1.55 8.04
C ILE A 98 2.35 0.77 9.26
N ARG A 99 3.64 0.92 9.62
CA ARG A 99 4.21 0.27 10.80
C ARG A 99 3.51 0.71 12.08
N TYR A 100 3.30 2.02 12.25
CA TYR A 100 2.61 2.56 13.41
C TYR A 100 1.20 1.97 13.57
N ALA A 101 0.38 2.00 12.52
CA ALA A 101 -0.99 1.45 12.58
C ALA A 101 -1.03 -0.04 12.95
N ARG A 102 -0.09 -0.83 12.41
CA ARG A 102 0.03 -2.27 12.73
C ARG A 102 0.46 -2.48 14.17
N GLN A 103 1.51 -1.79 14.61
CA GLN A 103 2.05 -1.90 15.97
C GLN A 103 1.02 -1.49 17.03
N GLU A 104 0.30 -0.39 16.82
CA GLU A 104 -0.75 0.05 17.74
C GLU A 104 -1.85 -1.01 17.87
N THR A 105 -2.28 -1.59 16.75
CA THR A 105 -3.29 -2.65 16.75
C THR A 105 -2.79 -3.88 17.51
N GLU A 106 -1.56 -4.31 17.25
CA GLU A 106 -0.92 -5.44 17.91
C GLU A 106 -0.80 -5.21 19.43
N ILE A 107 -0.41 -4.00 19.86
CA ILE A 107 -0.32 -3.62 21.27
C ILE A 107 -1.71 -3.66 21.91
N LEU A 108 -2.72 -3.03 21.31
CA LEU A 108 -4.07 -3.01 21.86
C LEU A 108 -4.67 -4.43 21.97
N MET A 109 -4.35 -5.32 21.04
CA MET A 109 -4.73 -6.74 21.13
C MET A 109 -4.01 -7.47 22.26
N ARG A 110 -2.69 -7.26 22.38
CA ARG A 110 -1.86 -7.88 23.43
C ARG A 110 -2.27 -7.44 24.84
N GLU A 111 -2.58 -6.17 25.03
CA GLU A 111 -3.04 -5.62 26.31
C GLU A 111 -4.53 -5.95 26.60
N GLY A 112 -5.22 -6.65 25.69
CA GLY A 112 -6.61 -7.09 25.87
C GLY A 112 -7.66 -5.99 25.68
N HIS A 113 -7.27 -4.81 25.19
CA HIS A 113 -8.21 -3.73 24.83
C HIS A 113 -8.99 -4.03 23.56
N VAL A 114 -8.38 -4.76 22.62
CA VAL A 114 -9.04 -5.31 21.42
C VAL A 114 -9.05 -6.82 21.53
N LYS A 115 -10.23 -7.43 21.52
CA LYS A 115 -10.35 -8.89 21.56
C LYS A 115 -9.88 -9.48 20.22
N PRO A 116 -9.20 -10.64 20.23
CA PRO A 116 -8.92 -11.35 18.98
C PRO A 116 -10.24 -11.72 18.30
N PRO A 117 -10.24 -11.84 16.96
CA PRO A 117 -11.39 -12.37 16.24
C PRO A 117 -11.75 -13.75 16.80
N PRO A 118 -13.04 -14.13 16.81
CA PRO A 118 -13.46 -15.48 17.19
C PRO A 118 -12.68 -16.52 16.37
N ALA A 119 -12.32 -17.64 16.98
CA ALA A 119 -11.81 -18.78 16.24
C ALA A 119 -12.88 -19.21 15.22
N VAL A 120 -12.47 -19.34 13.96
CA VAL A 120 -13.33 -19.79 12.84
C VAL A 120 -13.46 -21.31 12.89
#